data_AF-A0A0N7M0X8-F1
#
_entry.id   AF-A0A0N7M0X8-F1
#
_cell.length_a   1.000
_cell.length_b   1.000
_cell.length_c   1.000
_cell.angle_alpha   90.00
_cell.angle_beta   90.00
_cell.angle_gamma   90.00
#
_symmetry.space_group_name_H-M   'P 1'
#
loop_
_entity.id
_entity.type
_entity.pdbx_description
1 polymer ?
#
loop_
_entity_poly.entity_id
_entity_poly.type
_entity_poly.pdbx_seq_one_letter_code
_entity_poly.pdbx_strand_id
1 'polypeptide(L)'
;MSGLLALLDDVAGIAKVAAASVDDVAAQALKAGSKAAGAVIDDAAVTPKYLQGFAPARELPIVWRIARGSIKNKLLFLLPAALLLSSFAPWLIAPLLMLGGAYLCFEGAEKIDHALFPGEDHAAHHVFPEDEDGDPTHLEEKKAAGAIKTDFILSAEIMTIALAAIPTGNIWMQAAVLAMVGIGITVAVYGAVALIVKADDVGLYLAQNARTGAIKGLGRGIVRFMPWFMKALTIVGTAAMLWVGGAIIIHGLAEMAWHWPEHVVHDFQHIAQHYVPTALSGFGGWLAKTVVEATLGLICGLLLLPIVAKIIAPLISRFTGKSAH
;
A
#
# COMPACT_ATOMS: atom_id res chain seq x y z
N MET A 1 -8.86 -33.23 47.04
CA MET A 1 -9.53 -32.29 46.11
C MET A 1 -8.77 -30.97 45.88
N SER A 2 -7.85 -30.56 46.76
CA SER A 2 -7.11 -29.28 46.63
C SER A 2 -6.20 -29.19 45.38
N GLY A 3 -5.55 -30.28 44.95
CA GLY A 3 -4.63 -30.24 43.79
C GLY A 3 -5.31 -30.02 42.42
N LEU A 4 -6.54 -30.48 42.24
CA LEU A 4 -7.28 -30.27 40.98
C LEU A 4 -7.79 -28.82 40.86
N LEU A 5 -8.22 -28.24 41.98
CA LEU A 5 -8.64 -26.83 42.03
C LEU A 5 -7.45 -25.88 41.82
N ALA A 6 -6.27 -26.21 42.37
CA ALA A 6 -5.04 -25.45 42.11
C ALA A 6 -4.62 -25.51 40.64
N LEU A 7 -4.68 -26.68 39.99
CA LEU A 7 -4.42 -26.81 38.55
C LEU A 7 -5.43 -26.03 37.68
N LEU A 8 -6.71 -26.00 38.06
CA LEU A 8 -7.72 -25.21 37.36
C LEU A 8 -7.50 -23.71 37.56
N ASP A 9 -7.04 -23.27 38.74
CA ASP A 9 -6.70 -21.88 39.02
C ASP A 9 -5.45 -21.44 38.23
N ASP A 10 -4.43 -22.30 38.12
CA ASP A 10 -3.26 -22.05 37.27
C ASP A 10 -3.62 -21.97 35.79
N VAL A 11 -4.48 -22.87 35.29
CA VAL A 11 -4.99 -22.83 33.91
C VAL A 11 -5.83 -21.58 33.68
N ALA A 12 -6.67 -21.17 34.63
CA ALA A 12 -7.43 -19.93 34.55
C ALA A 12 -6.50 -18.70 34.58
N GLY A 13 -5.42 -18.74 35.36
CA GLY A 13 -4.38 -17.73 35.39
C GLY A 13 -3.65 -17.61 34.06
N ILE A 14 -3.17 -18.72 33.50
CA ILE A 14 -2.51 -18.76 32.17
C ILE A 14 -3.49 -18.31 31.08
N ALA A 15 -4.74 -18.76 31.11
CA ALA A 15 -5.76 -18.34 30.15
C ALA A 15 -6.05 -16.84 30.23
N LYS A 16 -6.10 -16.27 31.44
CA LYS A 16 -6.30 -14.84 31.66
C LYS A 16 -5.10 -14.01 31.18
N VAL A 17 -3.88 -14.47 31.44
CA VAL A 17 -2.65 -13.82 30.95
C VAL A 17 -2.56 -13.94 29.42
N ALA A 18 -2.91 -15.09 28.85
CA ALA A 18 -2.97 -15.28 27.41
C ALA A 18 -4.03 -14.38 26.75
N ALA A 19 -5.23 -14.30 27.32
CA ALA A 19 -6.28 -13.40 26.83
C ALA A 19 -5.85 -11.93 26.86
N ALA A 20 -5.28 -11.47 27.99
CA ALA A 20 -4.73 -10.12 28.10
C ALA A 20 -3.61 -9.84 27.08
N SER A 21 -2.76 -10.83 26.80
CA SER A 21 -1.71 -10.70 25.78
C SER A 21 -2.27 -10.61 24.35
N VAL A 22 -3.35 -11.33 24.05
CA VAL A 22 -4.03 -11.25 22.74
C VAL A 22 -4.71 -9.90 22.57
N ASP A 23 -5.38 -9.40 23.61
CA ASP A 23 -6.01 -8.07 23.59
C ASP A 23 -4.98 -6.95 23.37
N ASP A 24 -3.81 -7.05 24.00
CA ASP A 24 -2.71 -6.09 23.82
C ASP A 24 -2.12 -6.17 22.39
N VAL A 25 -1.91 -7.39 21.86
CA VAL A 25 -1.51 -7.57 20.44
C VAL A 25 -2.53 -6.92 19.51
N ALA A 26 -3.83 -7.14 19.74
CA ALA A 26 -4.89 -6.59 18.90
C ALA A 26 -4.95 -5.06 18.97
N ALA A 27 -4.86 -4.47 20.16
CA ALA A 27 -4.85 -3.03 20.35
C ALA A 27 -3.63 -2.39 19.67
N GLN A 28 -2.45 -2.97 19.84
CA GLN A 28 -1.23 -2.49 19.20
C GLN A 28 -1.27 -2.68 17.68
N ALA A 29 -1.84 -3.78 17.19
CA ALA A 29 -2.00 -4.01 15.75
C ALA A 29 -2.96 -3.01 15.13
N LEU A 30 -4.07 -2.67 15.79
CA LEU A 30 -4.97 -1.60 15.34
C LEU A 30 -4.26 -0.25 15.30
N LYS A 31 -3.49 0.08 16.34
CA LYS A 31 -2.72 1.33 16.38
C LYS A 31 -1.66 1.38 15.27
N ALA A 32 -0.84 0.34 15.13
CA ALA A 32 0.21 0.26 14.12
C ALA A 32 -0.37 0.23 12.70
N GLY A 33 -1.43 -0.56 12.47
CA GLY A 33 -2.15 -0.59 11.20
C GLY A 33 -2.76 0.76 10.83
N SER A 34 -3.29 1.51 11.80
CA SER A 34 -3.80 2.87 11.55
C SER A 34 -2.73 3.85 11.08
N LYS A 35 -1.46 3.66 11.50
CA LYS A 35 -0.33 4.46 11.03
C LYS A 35 0.06 4.12 9.59
N ALA A 36 -0.12 2.86 9.19
CA ALA A 36 0.06 2.43 7.81
C ALA A 36 -1.17 2.71 6.91
N ALA A 37 -2.26 3.28 7.43
CA ALA A 37 -3.52 3.42 6.69
C ALA A 37 -3.38 4.21 5.36
N GLY A 38 -2.49 5.20 5.30
CA GLY A 38 -2.18 5.92 4.06
C GLY A 38 -1.61 4.98 2.98
N ALA A 39 -0.58 4.20 3.34
CA ALA A 39 0.04 3.21 2.46
C ALA A 39 -0.92 2.07 2.08
N VAL A 40 -1.86 1.69 2.98
CA VAL A 40 -2.91 0.70 2.70
C VAL A 40 -3.91 1.20 1.66
N ILE A 41 -4.27 2.48 1.70
CA ILE A 41 -5.17 3.08 0.71
C ILE A 41 -4.50 3.09 -0.67
N ASP A 42 -3.20 3.39 -0.72
CA ASP A 42 -2.42 3.33 -1.96
C ASP A 42 -2.40 1.91 -2.54
N ASP A 43 -2.02 0.92 -1.73
CA ASP A 43 -1.99 -0.49 -2.13
C ASP A 43 -3.35 -0.97 -2.67
N ALA A 44 -4.46 -0.58 -2.02
CA ALA A 44 -5.82 -0.89 -2.47
C ALA A 44 -6.23 -0.17 -3.76
N ALA A 45 -5.67 1.00 -4.06
CA ALA A 45 -5.97 1.73 -5.28
C ALA A 45 -5.15 1.22 -6.48
N VAL A 46 -3.95 0.70 -6.24
CA VAL A 46 -3.04 0.22 -7.28
C VAL A 46 -3.34 -1.24 -7.65
N THR A 47 -3.72 -2.07 -6.68
CA THR A 47 -3.91 -3.52 -6.89
C THR A 47 -4.94 -3.87 -7.99
N PRO A 48 -6.11 -3.20 -8.11
CA PRO A 48 -7.08 -3.54 -9.16
C PRO A 48 -6.56 -3.32 -10.59
N LYS A 49 -5.50 -2.52 -10.79
CA LYS A 49 -4.89 -2.30 -12.11
C LYS A 49 -4.28 -3.59 -12.66
N TYR A 50 -3.63 -4.38 -11.80
CA TYR A 50 -3.02 -5.66 -12.20
C TYR A 50 -4.02 -6.71 -12.66
N LEU A 51 -5.31 -6.50 -12.38
CA LEU A 51 -6.38 -7.41 -12.77
C LEU A 51 -7.03 -7.01 -14.09
N GLN A 52 -6.75 -5.81 -14.60
CA GLN A 52 -7.31 -5.34 -15.87
C GLN A 52 -6.81 -6.18 -17.05
N GLY A 53 -7.73 -6.59 -17.90
CA GLY A 53 -7.44 -7.38 -19.10
C GLY A 53 -7.49 -8.90 -18.89
N PHE A 54 -7.74 -9.38 -17.67
CA PHE A 54 -8.08 -10.79 -17.46
C PHE A 54 -9.53 -11.08 -17.84
N ALA A 55 -9.79 -12.35 -18.19
CA ALA A 55 -11.17 -12.81 -18.30
C ALA A 55 -11.83 -12.76 -16.90
N PRO A 56 -13.08 -12.25 -16.77
CA PRO A 56 -13.74 -12.06 -15.46
C PRO A 56 -13.74 -13.31 -14.56
N ALA A 57 -13.90 -14.49 -15.17
CA ALA A 57 -13.87 -15.77 -14.47
C ALA A 57 -12.53 -16.09 -13.76
N ARG A 58 -11.44 -15.40 -14.12
CA ARG A 58 -10.08 -15.64 -13.62
C ARG A 58 -9.60 -14.57 -12.63
N GLU A 59 -10.31 -13.45 -12.50
CA GLU A 59 -9.85 -12.33 -11.66
C GLU A 59 -9.81 -12.70 -10.16
N LEU A 60 -10.87 -13.33 -9.62
CA LEU A 60 -10.92 -13.78 -8.23
C LEU A 60 -9.84 -14.83 -7.87
N PRO A 61 -9.64 -15.90 -8.66
CA PRO A 61 -8.52 -16.84 -8.46
C PRO A 61 -7.14 -16.16 -8.45
N ILE A 62 -6.93 -15.15 -9.29
CA ILE A 62 -5.68 -14.39 -9.33
C ILE A 62 -5.52 -13.55 -8.05
N VAL A 63 -6.56 -12.83 -7.62
CA VAL A 63 -6.57 -12.09 -6.35
C VAL A 63 -6.19 -13.01 -5.18
N TRP A 64 -6.74 -14.21 -5.13
CA TRP A 64 -6.41 -15.19 -4.09
C TRP A 64 -4.94 -15.66 -4.17
N ARG A 65 -4.41 -15.90 -5.37
CA ARG A 65 -2.99 -16.23 -5.57
C ARG A 65 -2.08 -15.10 -5.06
N ILE A 66 -2.40 -13.85 -5.40
CA ILE A 66 -1.63 -12.69 -4.98
C ILE A 66 -1.72 -12.53 -3.46
N ALA A 67 -2.92 -12.58 -2.87
CA ALA A 67 -3.11 -12.48 -1.42
C ALA A 67 -2.34 -13.56 -0.64
N ARG A 68 -2.35 -14.81 -1.13
CA ARG A 68 -1.57 -15.91 -0.51
C ARG A 68 -0.06 -15.71 -0.67
N GLY A 69 0.38 -15.19 -1.81
CA GLY A 69 1.78 -14.80 -2.04
C GLY A 69 2.20 -13.69 -1.08
N SER A 70 1.36 -12.67 -0.95
CA SER A 70 1.54 -11.51 -0.07
C SER A 70 1.67 -11.91 1.41
N ILE A 71 0.76 -12.75 1.92
CA ILE A 71 0.84 -13.27 3.31
C ILE A 71 2.16 -14.01 3.53
N LYS A 72 2.55 -14.90 2.60
CA LYS A 72 3.83 -15.63 2.70
C LYS A 72 5.01 -14.65 2.70
N ASN A 73 4.99 -13.66 1.82
CA ASN A 73 6.04 -12.67 1.70
C ASN A 73 6.20 -11.83 2.97
N LYS A 74 5.09 -11.32 3.50
CA LYS A 74 5.05 -10.54 4.73
C LYS A 74 5.52 -11.35 5.94
N LEU A 75 5.05 -12.58 6.11
CA LEU A 75 5.36 -13.37 7.31
C LEU A 75 6.72 -14.07 7.25
N LEU A 76 7.14 -14.59 6.09
CA LEU A 76 8.37 -15.38 5.97
C LEU A 76 9.61 -14.54 5.68
N PHE A 77 9.47 -13.39 5.03
CA PHE A 77 10.62 -12.58 4.63
C PHE A 77 10.60 -11.21 5.30
N LEU A 78 9.52 -10.42 5.13
CA LEU A 78 9.51 -9.03 5.61
C LEU A 78 9.49 -8.94 7.13
N LEU A 79 8.65 -9.72 7.82
CA LEU A 79 8.58 -9.75 9.27
C LEU A 79 9.94 -10.07 9.92
N PRO A 80 10.62 -11.20 9.60
CA PRO A 80 11.91 -11.48 10.21
C PRO A 80 12.98 -10.46 9.81
N ALA A 81 13.00 -9.99 8.56
CA ALA A 81 13.94 -8.94 8.14
C ALA A 81 13.72 -7.63 8.90
N ALA A 82 12.47 -7.24 9.12
CA ALA A 82 12.11 -6.02 9.83
C ALA A 82 12.48 -6.12 11.33
N LEU A 83 12.22 -7.26 11.98
CA LEU A 83 12.64 -7.50 13.37
C LEU A 83 14.18 -7.47 13.52
N LEU A 84 14.90 -8.05 12.56
CA LEU A 84 16.37 -8.01 12.53
C LEU A 84 16.87 -6.57 12.32
N LEU A 85 16.31 -5.84 11.34
CA LEU A 85 16.66 -4.44 11.10
C LEU A 85 16.41 -3.59 12.34
N SER A 86 15.25 -3.72 12.99
CA SER A 86 14.93 -2.98 14.22
C SER A 86 15.88 -3.30 15.37
N SER A 87 16.36 -4.54 15.46
CA SER A 87 17.25 -4.98 16.55
C SER A 87 18.72 -4.58 16.31
N PHE A 88 19.20 -4.64 15.07
CA PHE A 88 20.63 -4.53 14.76
C PHE A 88 21.02 -3.26 13.99
N ALA A 89 20.11 -2.70 13.20
CA ALA A 89 20.36 -1.53 12.37
C ALA A 89 19.12 -0.62 12.23
N PRO A 90 18.53 -0.14 13.35
CA PRO A 90 17.32 0.68 13.30
C PRO A 90 17.53 2.00 12.53
N TRP A 91 18.77 2.50 12.48
CA TRP A 91 19.16 3.68 11.70
C TRP A 91 19.00 3.48 10.18
N LEU A 92 18.90 2.23 9.70
CA LEU A 92 18.73 1.91 8.28
C LEU A 92 17.24 1.92 7.87
N ILE A 93 16.31 1.93 8.83
CA ILE A 93 14.87 1.94 8.58
C ILE A 93 14.47 3.22 7.82
N ALA A 94 14.81 4.40 8.35
CA ALA A 94 14.43 5.67 7.73
C ALA A 94 14.98 5.80 6.29
N PRO A 95 16.28 5.55 6.02
CA PRO A 95 16.82 5.60 4.67
C PRO A 95 16.16 4.61 3.70
N LEU A 96 15.89 3.37 4.14
CA LEU A 96 15.23 2.37 3.29
C LEU A 96 13.79 2.78 2.95
N LEU A 97 13.05 3.31 3.94
CA LEU A 97 11.72 3.87 3.72
C LEU A 97 11.78 5.05 2.76
N MET A 98 12.71 5.99 2.95
CA MET A 98 12.89 7.15 2.06
C MET A 98 13.18 6.73 0.62
N LEU A 99 13.93 5.65 0.39
CA LEU A 99 14.13 5.12 -0.96
C LEU A 99 12.83 4.59 -1.56
N GLY A 100 12.00 3.88 -0.77
CA GLY A 100 10.65 3.47 -1.19
C GLY A 100 9.75 4.67 -1.50
N GLY A 101 9.72 5.65 -0.61
CA GLY A 101 8.98 6.91 -0.80
C GLY A 101 9.43 7.69 -2.03
N ALA A 102 10.74 7.73 -2.30
CA ALA A 102 11.30 8.33 -3.51
C ALA A 102 10.84 7.62 -4.78
N TYR A 103 10.77 6.27 -4.76
CA TYR A 103 10.23 5.50 -5.87
C TYR A 103 8.74 5.79 -6.10
N LEU A 104 7.92 5.82 -5.04
CA LEU A 104 6.50 6.21 -5.14
C LEU A 104 6.31 7.62 -5.70
N CYS A 105 7.13 8.57 -5.25
CA CYS A 105 7.12 9.94 -5.76
C CYS A 105 7.46 9.98 -7.25
N PHE A 106 8.50 9.25 -7.65
CA PHE A 106 8.92 9.12 -9.05
C PHE A 106 7.80 8.52 -9.92
N GLU A 107 7.25 7.37 -9.53
CA GLU A 107 6.21 6.68 -10.30
C GLU A 107 4.92 7.50 -10.37
N GLY A 108 4.54 8.15 -9.27
CA GLY A 108 3.40 9.06 -9.24
C GLY A 108 3.59 10.27 -10.17
N ALA A 109 4.79 10.86 -10.17
CA ALA A 109 5.12 11.99 -11.05
C ALA A 109 5.17 11.57 -12.52
N GLU A 110 5.76 10.42 -12.84
CA GLU A 110 5.80 9.85 -14.20
C GLU A 110 4.40 9.63 -14.76
N LYS A 111 3.46 9.11 -13.96
CA LYS A 111 2.06 8.93 -14.37
C LYS A 111 1.36 10.25 -14.67
N ILE A 112 1.65 11.30 -13.91
CA ILE A 112 1.10 12.64 -14.18
C ILE A 112 1.73 13.21 -15.44
N ASP A 113 3.04 13.11 -15.58
CA ASP A 113 3.79 13.61 -16.74
C ASP A 113 3.29 12.96 -18.04
N HIS A 114 3.17 11.64 -18.07
CA HIS A 114 2.64 10.89 -19.21
C HIS A 114 1.18 11.25 -19.55
N ALA A 115 0.35 11.51 -18.53
CA ALA A 115 -1.02 11.94 -18.75
C ALA A 115 -1.13 13.37 -19.33
N LEU A 116 -0.15 14.23 -19.06
CA LEU A 116 -0.09 15.61 -19.57
C LEU A 116 0.60 15.72 -20.93
N PHE A 117 1.59 14.87 -21.21
CA PHE A 117 2.37 14.84 -22.45
C PHE A 117 2.32 13.47 -23.16
N PRO A 118 1.13 13.01 -23.59
CA PRO A 118 1.01 11.76 -24.33
C PRO A 118 1.68 11.89 -25.71
N GLY A 119 2.87 11.31 -25.87
CA GLY A 119 3.56 11.21 -27.16
C GLY A 119 5.07 11.54 -27.16
N GLU A 120 5.63 11.98 -26.04
CA GLU A 120 7.09 12.00 -25.88
C GLU A 120 7.55 10.63 -25.36
N ASP A 121 8.35 9.90 -26.15
CA ASP A 121 9.04 8.68 -25.73
C ASP A 121 10.07 9.01 -24.64
N HIS A 122 9.58 9.27 -23.43
CA HIS A 122 10.42 9.51 -22.28
C HIS A 122 11.08 8.18 -21.89
N ALA A 123 12.40 8.11 -22.05
CA ALA A 123 13.23 6.96 -21.72
C ALA A 123 13.06 6.41 -20.28
N ALA A 124 12.37 7.12 -19.40
CA ALA A 124 11.98 6.64 -18.07
C ALA A 124 10.98 5.47 -18.12
N HIS A 125 10.05 5.50 -19.09
CA HIS A 125 8.99 4.49 -19.23
C HIS A 125 9.53 3.10 -19.61
N HIS A 126 10.78 3.02 -20.10
CA HIS A 126 11.44 1.79 -20.53
C HIS A 126 12.33 1.14 -19.46
N VAL A 127 12.50 1.77 -18.29
CA VAL A 127 13.37 1.22 -17.23
C VAL A 127 12.68 0.08 -16.48
N PHE A 128 11.35 0.10 -16.38
CA PHE A 128 10.52 -0.96 -15.80
C PHE A 128 9.39 -1.34 -16.78
N PRO A 129 9.68 -2.14 -17.82
CA PRO A 129 8.64 -2.55 -18.77
C PRO A 129 7.59 -3.41 -18.06
N GLU A 130 6.35 -2.91 -17.96
CA GLU A 130 5.20 -3.67 -17.41
C GLU A 130 4.50 -4.55 -18.46
N ASP A 131 4.74 -4.35 -19.77
CA ASP A 131 4.04 -5.09 -20.82
C ASP A 131 5.02 -5.68 -21.86
N GLU A 132 5.28 -6.98 -21.75
CA GLU A 132 5.77 -7.80 -22.88
C GLU A 132 4.59 -8.60 -23.45
N ASP A 133 4.43 -8.58 -24.77
CA ASP A 133 3.48 -9.44 -25.48
C ASP A 133 3.95 -10.91 -25.50
N GLY A 134 3.07 -11.84 -25.11
CA GLY A 134 3.36 -13.27 -25.02
C GLY A 134 2.11 -14.15 -24.94
N ASP A 135 2.29 -15.46 -24.77
CA ASP A 135 1.21 -16.45 -24.65
C ASP A 135 0.27 -16.12 -23.46
N PRO A 136 -1.07 -16.05 -23.65
CA PRO A 136 -2.03 -15.60 -22.64
C PRO A 136 -1.93 -16.33 -21.29
N THR A 137 -1.60 -17.62 -21.27
CA THR A 137 -1.41 -18.35 -20.00
C THR A 137 -0.09 -18.04 -19.31
N HIS A 138 0.97 -17.84 -20.08
CA HIS A 138 2.29 -17.45 -19.55
C HIS A 138 2.29 -15.98 -19.11
N LEU A 139 1.48 -15.14 -19.75
CA LEU A 139 1.21 -13.77 -19.34
C LEU A 139 0.44 -13.69 -18.02
N GLU A 140 -0.57 -14.54 -17.80
CA GLU A 140 -1.28 -14.60 -16.51
C GLU A 140 -0.34 -14.90 -15.34
N GLU A 141 0.56 -15.88 -15.51
CA GLU A 141 1.54 -16.23 -14.48
C GLU A 141 2.59 -15.14 -14.28
N LYS A 142 3.12 -14.56 -15.36
CA LYS A 142 4.05 -13.43 -15.30
C LYS A 142 3.42 -12.22 -14.61
N LYS A 143 2.19 -11.86 -14.96
CA LYS A 143 1.46 -10.73 -14.35
C LYS A 143 1.15 -10.99 -12.88
N ALA A 144 0.73 -12.20 -12.50
CA ALA A 144 0.54 -12.56 -11.10
C ALA A 144 1.86 -12.53 -10.31
N ALA A 145 2.97 -13.01 -10.89
CA ALA A 145 4.29 -12.96 -10.25
C ALA A 145 4.82 -11.53 -10.14
N GLY A 146 4.60 -10.69 -11.16
CA GLY A 146 4.89 -9.26 -11.16
C GLY A 146 4.13 -8.54 -10.06
N ALA A 147 2.81 -8.76 -9.97
CA ALA A 147 1.96 -8.20 -8.91
C ALA A 147 2.43 -8.64 -7.51
N ILE A 148 2.83 -9.89 -7.32
CA ILE A 148 3.40 -10.37 -6.04
C ILE A 148 4.73 -9.67 -5.71
N LYS A 149 5.55 -9.35 -6.72
CA LYS A 149 6.82 -8.64 -6.54
C LYS A 149 6.60 -7.18 -6.19
N THR A 150 5.65 -6.51 -6.85
CA THR A 150 5.28 -5.14 -6.51
C THR A 150 4.67 -5.08 -5.10
N ASP A 151 3.76 -6.01 -4.78
CA ASP A 151 3.21 -6.16 -3.44
C ASP A 151 4.31 -6.39 -2.39
N PHE A 152 5.38 -7.14 -2.70
CA PHE A 152 6.49 -7.31 -1.76
C PHE A 152 7.17 -5.97 -1.42
N ILE A 153 7.34 -5.09 -2.40
CA ILE A 153 7.96 -3.77 -2.21
C ILE A 153 7.01 -2.86 -1.42
N LEU A 154 5.74 -2.75 -1.82
CA LEU A 154 4.72 -1.98 -1.11
C LEU A 154 4.50 -2.49 0.32
N SER A 155 4.52 -3.82 0.49
CA SER A 155 4.41 -4.46 1.79
C SER A 155 5.60 -4.16 2.69
N ALA A 156 6.81 -4.02 2.14
CA ALA A 156 7.99 -3.69 2.92
C ALA A 156 7.82 -2.32 3.61
N GLU A 157 7.25 -1.36 2.90
CA GLU A 157 6.91 -0.04 3.44
C GLU A 157 5.85 -0.14 4.55
N ILE A 158 4.71 -0.76 4.26
CA ILE A 158 3.61 -0.96 5.24
C ILE A 158 4.13 -1.62 6.51
N MET A 159 4.90 -2.70 6.37
CA MET A 159 5.44 -3.45 7.50
C MET A 159 6.45 -2.64 8.30
N THR A 160 7.23 -1.78 7.63
CA THR A 160 8.23 -0.95 8.30
C THR A 160 7.58 0.23 9.02
N ILE A 161 6.57 0.88 8.43
CA ILE A 161 5.74 1.90 9.10
C ILE A 161 5.06 1.30 10.33
N ALA A 162 4.47 0.10 10.17
CA ALA A 162 3.84 -0.61 11.28
C ALA A 162 4.87 -0.90 12.39
N LEU A 163 6.06 -1.39 12.04
CA LEU A 163 7.12 -1.69 13.00
C LEU A 163 7.57 -0.45 13.76
N ALA A 164 7.75 0.70 13.08
CA ALA A 164 8.13 1.97 13.71
C ALA A 164 7.08 2.47 14.72
N ALA A 165 5.81 2.08 14.57
CA ALA A 165 4.72 2.44 15.48
C ALA A 165 4.61 1.54 16.73
N ILE A 166 5.30 0.39 16.75
CA ILE A 166 5.25 -0.58 17.85
C ILE A 166 6.33 -0.23 18.88
N PRO A 167 6.00 -0.17 20.19
CA PRO A 167 6.98 0.04 21.24
C PRO A 167 8.15 -0.96 21.19
N THR A 168 9.35 -0.49 21.47
CA THR A 168 10.54 -1.35 21.59
C THR A 168 10.52 -2.13 22.91
N GLY A 169 10.90 -3.41 22.87
CA GLY A 169 10.94 -4.25 24.07
C GLY A 169 10.85 -5.74 23.75
N ASN A 170 9.64 -6.31 23.83
CA ASN A 170 9.43 -7.74 23.63
C ASN A 170 9.33 -8.08 22.13
N ILE A 171 10.35 -8.73 21.59
CA ILE A 171 10.40 -9.14 20.18
C ILE A 171 9.24 -10.06 19.78
N TRP A 172 8.71 -10.87 20.71
CA TRP A 172 7.57 -11.74 20.44
C TRP A 172 6.27 -10.95 20.34
N MET A 173 6.12 -9.90 21.14
CA MET A 173 4.99 -8.96 21.03
C MET A 173 5.08 -8.21 19.69
N GLN A 174 6.25 -7.68 19.35
CA GLN A 174 6.47 -7.01 18.06
C GLN A 174 6.18 -7.95 16.88
N ALA A 175 6.66 -9.19 16.93
CA ALA A 175 6.40 -10.20 15.92
C ALA A 175 4.91 -10.50 15.79
N ALA A 176 4.19 -10.70 16.90
CA ALA A 176 2.77 -11.00 16.91
C ALA A 176 1.94 -9.83 16.37
N VAL A 177 2.24 -8.61 16.81
CA VAL A 177 1.58 -7.39 16.34
C VAL A 177 1.84 -7.19 14.85
N LEU A 178 3.10 -7.28 14.41
CA LEU A 178 3.49 -7.10 13.02
C LEU A 178 2.90 -8.19 12.11
N ALA A 179 2.82 -9.44 12.57
CA ALA A 179 2.13 -10.53 11.88
C ALA A 179 0.63 -10.23 11.73
N MET A 180 -0.03 -9.78 12.81
CA MET A 180 -1.45 -9.43 12.79
C MET A 180 -1.73 -8.27 11.83
N VAL A 181 -0.88 -7.24 11.84
CA VAL A 181 -0.97 -6.12 10.88
C VAL A 181 -0.79 -6.62 9.45
N GLY A 182 0.25 -7.41 9.19
CA GLY A 182 0.53 -7.93 7.84
C GLY A 182 -0.60 -8.79 7.29
N ILE A 183 -1.17 -9.68 8.10
CA ILE A 183 -2.33 -10.50 7.71
C ILE A 183 -3.57 -9.63 7.55
N GLY A 184 -3.87 -8.78 8.53
CA GLY A 184 -5.06 -7.94 8.56
C GLY A 184 -5.14 -6.99 7.37
N ILE A 185 -4.03 -6.32 7.04
CA ILE A 185 -3.93 -5.46 5.87
C ILE A 185 -4.11 -6.26 4.58
N THR A 186 -3.46 -7.43 4.47
CA THR A 186 -3.61 -8.26 3.27
C THR A 186 -5.07 -8.70 3.07
N VAL A 187 -5.76 -9.10 4.15
CA VAL A 187 -7.18 -9.45 4.08
C VAL A 187 -8.03 -8.22 3.70
N ALA A 188 -7.74 -7.05 4.27
CA ALA A 188 -8.49 -5.83 4.00
C ALA A 188 -8.33 -5.36 2.55
N VAL A 189 -7.09 -5.24 2.07
CA VAL A 189 -6.77 -4.77 0.70
C VAL A 189 -7.31 -5.76 -0.33
N TYR A 190 -6.87 -7.02 -0.29
CA TYR A 190 -7.28 -7.99 -1.30
C TYR A 190 -8.75 -8.40 -1.17
N GLY A 191 -9.34 -8.28 0.02
CA GLY A 191 -10.78 -8.40 0.23
C GLY A 191 -11.55 -7.27 -0.46
N ALA A 192 -11.12 -6.02 -0.31
CA ALA A 192 -11.71 -4.89 -1.00
C ALA A 192 -11.56 -5.01 -2.53
N VAL A 193 -10.38 -5.42 -3.02
CA VAL A 193 -10.14 -5.69 -4.44
C VAL A 193 -11.06 -6.79 -4.96
N ALA A 194 -11.19 -7.90 -4.23
CA ALA A 194 -12.09 -8.99 -4.60
C ALA A 194 -13.54 -8.52 -4.70
N LEU A 195 -13.99 -7.64 -3.80
CA LEU A 195 -15.33 -7.07 -3.83
C LEU A 195 -15.53 -6.13 -5.04
N ILE A 196 -14.55 -5.29 -5.35
CA ILE A 196 -14.57 -4.38 -6.50
C ILE A 196 -14.76 -5.17 -7.80
N VAL A 197 -13.90 -6.16 -8.00
CA VAL A 197 -13.90 -7.04 -9.17
C VAL A 197 -15.21 -7.83 -9.24
N LYS A 198 -15.68 -8.36 -8.10
CA LYS A 198 -16.93 -9.12 -8.05
C LYS A 198 -18.17 -8.28 -8.36
N ALA A 199 -18.11 -6.96 -8.20
CA ALA A 199 -19.23 -6.09 -8.52
C ALA A 199 -19.59 -6.14 -10.01
N ASP A 200 -18.62 -6.35 -10.92
CA ASP A 200 -18.90 -6.44 -12.36
C ASP A 200 -19.65 -7.73 -12.73
N ASP A 201 -19.17 -8.88 -12.24
CA ASP A 201 -19.84 -10.18 -12.32
C ASP A 201 -21.29 -10.12 -11.82
N VAL A 202 -21.49 -9.49 -10.64
CA VAL A 202 -22.82 -9.33 -10.04
C VAL A 202 -23.68 -8.41 -10.91
N GLY A 203 -23.12 -7.32 -11.43
CA GLY A 203 -23.80 -6.42 -12.36
C GLY A 203 -24.29 -7.13 -13.61
N LEU A 204 -23.43 -7.95 -14.23
CA LEU A 204 -23.76 -8.73 -15.42
C LEU A 204 -24.82 -9.80 -15.11
N TYR A 205 -24.67 -10.50 -13.97
CA TYR A 205 -25.65 -11.49 -13.53
C TYR A 205 -27.03 -10.87 -13.32
N LEU A 206 -27.12 -9.70 -12.68
CA LEU A 206 -28.37 -8.97 -12.47
C LEU A 206 -28.95 -8.48 -13.80
N ALA A 207 -28.12 -8.01 -14.74
CA ALA A 207 -28.56 -7.55 -16.05
C ALA A 207 -29.25 -8.66 -16.86
N GLN A 208 -28.72 -9.88 -16.80
CA GLN A 208 -29.20 -11.02 -17.57
C GLN A 208 -30.33 -11.78 -16.88
N ASN A 209 -30.21 -12.06 -15.58
CA ASN A 209 -31.04 -13.04 -14.88
C ASN A 209 -32.13 -12.44 -13.98
N ALA A 210 -32.12 -11.13 -13.72
CA ALA A 210 -33.12 -10.54 -12.82
C ALA A 210 -34.55 -10.59 -13.38
N ARG A 211 -35.54 -10.76 -12.50
CA ARG A 211 -36.96 -10.89 -12.91
C ARG A 211 -37.63 -9.55 -13.22
N THR A 212 -37.18 -8.45 -12.61
CA THR A 212 -37.79 -7.12 -12.76
C THR A 212 -36.94 -6.20 -13.62
N GLY A 213 -37.59 -5.33 -14.41
CA GLY A 213 -36.91 -4.37 -15.29
C GLY A 213 -36.01 -3.38 -14.53
N ALA A 214 -36.40 -3.00 -13.32
CA ALA A 214 -35.61 -2.13 -12.45
C ALA A 214 -34.27 -2.77 -12.04
N ILE A 215 -34.28 -4.04 -11.63
CA ILE A 215 -33.06 -4.76 -11.22
C ILE A 215 -32.15 -5.03 -12.43
N LYS A 216 -32.72 -5.35 -13.61
CA LYS A 216 -31.96 -5.43 -14.86
C LYS A 216 -31.33 -4.09 -15.25
N GLY A 217 -32.03 -2.98 -14.96
CA GLY A 217 -31.51 -1.62 -15.15
C GLY A 217 -30.33 -1.32 -14.24
N LEU A 218 -30.43 -1.69 -12.97
CA LEU A 218 -29.35 -1.56 -11.99
C LEU A 218 -28.11 -2.37 -12.38
N GLY A 219 -28.28 -3.63 -12.80
CA GLY A 219 -27.16 -4.46 -13.28
C GLY A 219 -26.42 -3.85 -14.46
N ARG A 220 -27.15 -3.34 -15.46
CA ARG A 220 -26.56 -2.61 -16.60
C ARG A 220 -25.86 -1.31 -16.17
N GLY A 221 -26.41 -0.63 -15.16
CA GLY A 221 -25.80 0.57 -14.57
C GLY A 221 -24.44 0.27 -13.95
N ILE A 222 -24.33 -0.82 -13.16
CA ILE A 222 -23.08 -1.26 -12.54
C ILE A 222 -22.01 -1.52 -13.60
N VAL A 223 -22.30 -2.37 -14.59
CA VAL A 223 -21.34 -2.74 -15.65
C VAL A 223 -20.92 -1.51 -16.46
N ARG A 224 -21.85 -0.59 -16.75
CA ARG A 224 -21.53 0.64 -17.49
C ARG A 224 -20.68 1.62 -16.67
N PHE A 225 -20.82 1.62 -15.36
CA PHE A 225 -20.06 2.50 -14.46
C PHE A 225 -18.65 1.96 -14.18
N MET A 226 -18.44 0.64 -14.25
CA MET A 226 -17.18 0.00 -13.89
C MET A 226 -15.93 0.62 -14.56
N PRO A 227 -15.92 0.94 -15.88
CA PRO A 227 -14.76 1.57 -16.50
C PRO A 227 -14.42 2.95 -15.93
N TRP A 228 -15.45 3.74 -15.55
CA TRP A 228 -15.25 5.03 -14.91
C TRP A 228 -14.75 4.89 -13.48
N PHE A 229 -15.27 3.89 -12.76
CA PHE A 229 -14.79 3.56 -11.42
C PHE A 229 -13.30 3.19 -11.42
N MET A 230 -12.88 2.32 -12.34
CA MET A 230 -11.47 1.91 -12.47
C MET A 230 -10.56 3.10 -12.86
N LYS A 231 -11.02 4.00 -13.74
CA LYS A 231 -10.30 5.24 -14.07
C LYS A 231 -10.15 6.16 -12.85
N ALA A 232 -11.23 6.35 -12.08
CA ALA A 232 -11.18 7.15 -10.87
C ALA A 232 -10.21 6.56 -9.84
N LEU A 233 -10.21 5.23 -9.69
CA LEU A 233 -9.29 4.53 -8.79
C LEU A 233 -7.83 4.70 -9.24
N THR A 234 -7.55 4.70 -10.55
CA THR A 234 -6.21 5.01 -11.07
C THR A 234 -5.74 6.40 -10.66
N ILE A 235 -6.60 7.41 -10.76
CA ILE A 235 -6.29 8.80 -10.39
C ILE A 235 -6.06 8.91 -8.88
N VAL A 236 -6.96 8.32 -8.09
CA VAL A 236 -6.84 8.30 -6.62
C VAL A 236 -5.56 7.58 -6.19
N GLY A 237 -5.20 6.47 -6.84
CA GLY A 237 -3.96 5.76 -6.59
C GLY A 237 -2.74 6.62 -6.89
N THR A 238 -2.69 7.31 -8.03
CA THR A 238 -1.57 8.24 -8.33
C THR A 238 -1.47 9.36 -7.28
N ALA A 239 -2.59 9.92 -6.83
CA ALA A 239 -2.59 10.93 -5.77
C ALA A 239 -2.13 10.35 -4.42
N ALA A 240 -2.51 9.11 -4.11
CA ALA A 240 -2.08 8.39 -2.91
C ALA A 240 -0.58 8.10 -2.94
N MET A 241 -0.02 7.62 -4.05
CA MET A 241 1.43 7.41 -4.24
C MET A 241 2.24 8.67 -3.90
N LEU A 242 1.81 9.83 -4.41
CA LEU A 242 2.48 11.11 -4.16
C LEU A 242 2.33 11.56 -2.70
N TRP A 243 1.13 11.40 -2.13
CA TRP A 243 0.88 11.73 -0.73
C TRP A 243 1.72 10.87 0.22
N VAL A 244 1.67 9.56 0.07
CA VAL A 244 2.36 8.59 0.91
C VAL A 244 3.88 8.73 0.75
N GLY A 245 4.37 8.78 -0.50
CA GLY A 245 5.79 9.00 -0.77
C GLY A 245 6.31 10.30 -0.18
N GLY A 246 5.57 11.41 -0.33
CA GLY A 246 5.91 12.70 0.27
C GLY A 246 5.93 12.65 1.80
N ALA A 247 4.93 12.02 2.43
CA ALA A 247 4.87 11.83 3.88
C ALA A 247 6.08 11.03 4.41
N ILE A 248 6.49 9.97 3.69
CA ILE A 248 7.65 9.15 4.05
C ILE A 248 8.95 9.93 3.96
N ILE A 249 9.14 10.70 2.88
CA ILE A 249 10.33 11.54 2.72
C ILE A 249 10.41 12.57 3.85
N ILE A 250 9.30 13.25 4.17
CA ILE A 250 9.25 14.27 5.22
C ILE A 250 9.54 13.66 6.58
N HIS A 251 8.91 12.53 6.91
CA HIS A 251 9.13 11.84 8.17
C HIS A 251 10.55 11.29 8.28
N GLY A 252 11.07 10.66 7.23
CA GLY A 252 12.44 10.14 7.20
C GLY A 252 13.48 11.24 7.33
N LEU A 253 13.26 12.42 6.74
CA LEU A 253 14.12 13.59 6.95
C LEU A 253 14.13 14.02 8.42
N ALA A 254 12.97 14.04 9.09
CA ALA A 254 12.89 14.36 10.51
C ALA A 254 13.65 13.34 11.37
N GLU A 255 13.49 12.04 11.11
CA GLU A 255 14.27 10.98 11.77
C GLU A 255 15.79 11.11 11.54
N MET A 256 16.19 11.64 10.38
CA MET A 256 17.58 11.99 10.05
C MET A 256 18.02 13.37 10.57
N ALA A 257 17.30 13.91 11.56
CA ALA A 257 17.53 15.20 12.23
C ALA A 257 17.20 16.47 11.43
N TRP A 258 16.62 16.36 10.23
CA TRP A 258 16.16 17.48 9.42
C TRP A 258 14.64 17.71 9.58
N HIS A 259 14.25 18.43 10.62
CA HIS A 259 12.84 18.60 11.03
C HIS A 259 12.08 19.72 10.27
N TRP A 260 12.78 20.55 9.50
CA TRP A 260 12.19 21.73 8.86
C TRP A 260 10.96 21.43 7.97
N PRO A 261 10.96 20.39 7.11
CA PRO A 261 9.80 20.07 6.28
C PRO A 261 8.59 19.66 7.12
N GLU A 262 8.80 18.99 8.25
CA GLU A 262 7.73 18.61 9.16
C GLU A 262 7.07 19.84 9.78
N HIS A 263 7.87 20.83 10.20
CA HIS A 263 7.35 22.10 10.73
C HIS A 263 6.47 22.82 9.70
N VAL A 264 6.88 22.86 8.43
CA VAL A 264 6.06 23.44 7.35
C VAL A 264 4.71 22.72 7.26
N VAL A 265 4.70 21.39 7.27
CA VAL A 265 3.46 20.61 7.22
C VAL A 265 2.55 20.93 8.43
N HIS A 266 3.12 20.98 9.64
CA HIS A 266 2.37 21.30 10.86
C HIS A 266 1.81 22.73 10.84
N ASP A 267 2.58 23.70 10.35
CA ASP A 267 2.13 25.09 10.24
C ASP A 267 0.91 25.20 9.31
N PHE A 268 0.97 24.58 8.13
CA PHE A 268 -0.18 24.54 7.22
C PHE A 268 -1.39 23.80 7.81
N GLN A 269 -1.15 22.72 8.56
CA GLN A 269 -2.21 22.00 9.27
C GLN A 269 -2.90 22.90 10.31
N HIS A 270 -2.12 23.62 11.14
CA HIS A 270 -2.65 24.51 12.16
C HIS A 270 -3.40 25.70 11.55
N ILE A 271 -2.86 26.29 10.49
CA ILE A 271 -3.52 27.34 9.72
C ILE A 271 -4.89 26.85 9.24
N ALA A 272 -4.95 25.69 8.58
CA ALA A 272 -6.21 25.15 8.08
C ALA A 272 -7.22 24.84 9.20
N GLN A 273 -6.77 24.32 10.35
CA GLN A 273 -7.61 24.09 11.52
C GLN A 273 -8.26 25.37 12.05
N HIS A 274 -7.59 26.52 11.93
CA HIS A 274 -8.13 27.80 12.38
C HIS A 274 -9.18 28.40 11.44
N TYR A 275 -9.12 28.10 10.13
CA TYR A 275 -10.06 28.65 9.14
C TYR A 275 -11.31 27.80 8.91
N VAL A 276 -11.42 26.65 9.58
CA VAL A 276 -12.51 25.69 9.41
C VAL A 276 -13.33 25.60 10.70
N PRO A 277 -14.66 25.41 10.65
CA PRO A 277 -15.48 25.24 11.86
C PRO A 277 -14.93 24.13 12.77
N THR A 278 -15.08 24.26 14.08
CA THR A 278 -14.53 23.31 15.07
C THR A 278 -14.90 21.85 14.78
N ALA A 279 -16.13 21.61 14.30
CA ALA A 279 -16.63 20.28 13.92
C ALA A 279 -15.85 19.64 12.74
N LEU A 280 -15.25 20.45 11.87
CA LEU A 280 -14.49 20.02 10.71
C LEU A 280 -12.97 20.27 10.85
N SER A 281 -12.52 20.81 11.99
CA SER A 281 -11.11 21.14 12.24
C SER A 281 -10.17 19.95 11.99
N GLY A 282 -10.53 18.76 12.49
CA GLY A 282 -9.75 17.53 12.26
C GLY A 282 -9.63 17.17 10.78
N PHE A 283 -10.72 17.26 10.03
CA PHE A 283 -10.71 17.01 8.58
C PHE A 283 -9.95 18.08 7.81
N GLY A 284 -10.13 19.36 8.14
CA GLY A 284 -9.43 20.48 7.51
C GLY A 284 -7.91 20.41 7.71
N GLY A 285 -7.47 20.09 8.93
CA GLY A 285 -6.06 19.86 9.23
C GLY A 285 -5.49 18.66 8.47
N TRP A 286 -6.19 17.53 8.49
CA TRP A 286 -5.79 16.33 7.74
C TRP A 286 -5.66 16.64 6.24
N LEU A 287 -6.64 17.33 5.64
CA LEU A 287 -6.63 17.67 4.22
C LEU A 287 -5.45 18.59 3.87
N ALA A 288 -5.19 19.63 4.67
CA ALA A 288 -4.07 20.53 4.44
C ALA A 288 -2.73 19.81 4.53
N LYS A 289 -2.55 18.98 5.57
CA LYS A 289 -1.38 18.12 5.72
C LYS A 289 -1.19 17.23 4.48
N THR A 290 -2.24 16.51 4.08
CA THR A 290 -2.23 15.63 2.91
C THR A 290 -1.84 16.36 1.62
N VAL A 291 -2.38 17.55 1.39
CA VAL A 291 -2.07 18.34 0.18
C VAL A 291 -0.61 18.79 0.17
N VAL A 292 -0.06 19.25 1.30
CA VAL A 292 1.34 19.68 1.39
C VAL A 292 2.27 18.49 1.18
N GLU A 293 2.00 17.36 1.83
CA GLU A 293 2.77 16.12 1.65
C GLU A 293 2.74 15.64 0.20
N ALA A 294 1.57 15.58 -0.44
CA ALA A 294 1.44 15.20 -1.85
C ALA A 294 2.15 16.16 -2.80
N THR A 295 2.13 17.47 -2.50
CA THR A 295 2.81 18.48 -3.31
C THR A 295 4.32 18.33 -3.21
N LEU A 296 4.86 18.13 -2.01
CA LEU A 296 6.29 17.87 -1.80
C LEU A 296 6.71 16.54 -2.43
N GLY A 297 5.87 15.51 -2.36
CA GLY A 297 6.06 14.25 -3.06
C GLY A 297 6.13 14.44 -4.59
N LEU A 298 5.22 15.22 -5.17
CA LEU A 298 5.23 15.55 -6.60
C LEU A 298 6.51 16.30 -7.00
N ILE A 299 6.93 17.30 -6.22
CA ILE A 299 8.18 18.03 -6.46
C ILE A 299 9.37 17.07 -6.42
N CYS A 300 9.43 16.18 -5.41
CA CYS A 300 10.47 15.18 -5.31
C CYS A 300 10.49 14.25 -6.53
N GLY A 301 9.32 13.74 -6.95
CA GLY A 301 9.17 12.88 -8.11
C GLY A 301 9.63 13.54 -9.41
N LEU A 302 9.19 14.78 -9.67
CA LEU A 302 9.58 15.55 -10.84
C LEU A 302 11.09 15.83 -10.88
N LEU A 303 11.73 16.03 -9.71
CA LEU A 303 13.19 16.17 -9.62
C LEU A 303 13.92 14.84 -9.88
N LEU A 304 13.31 13.70 -9.53
CA LEU A 304 13.86 12.37 -9.76
C LEU A 304 13.76 11.93 -11.23
N LEU A 305 12.74 12.36 -11.98
CA LEU A 305 12.57 12.03 -13.41
C LEU A 305 13.87 12.20 -14.24
N PRO A 306 14.51 13.40 -14.28
CA PRO A 306 15.73 13.58 -15.07
C PRO A 306 16.93 12.81 -14.50
N ILE A 307 16.98 12.55 -13.19
CA ILE A 307 18.06 11.79 -12.54
C ILE A 307 17.96 10.33 -12.97
N VAL A 308 16.77 9.74 -12.90
CA VAL A 308 16.54 8.35 -13.29
C VAL A 308 16.83 8.18 -14.78
N ALA A 309 16.28 9.04 -15.63
CA ALA A 309 16.45 8.94 -17.08
C ALA A 309 17.89 9.17 -17.55
N LYS A 310 18.61 10.15 -16.98
CA LYS A 310 19.95 10.55 -17.47
C LYS A 310 21.12 9.91 -16.75
N ILE A 311 20.92 9.40 -15.53
CA ILE A 311 22.01 8.87 -14.69
C ILE A 311 21.79 7.39 -14.40
N ILE A 312 20.64 7.01 -13.83
CA ILE A 312 20.42 5.64 -13.34
C ILE A 312 20.20 4.66 -14.49
N ALA A 313 19.31 4.98 -15.44
CA ALA A 313 19.01 4.14 -16.60
C ALA A 313 20.27 3.79 -17.44
N PRO A 314 21.14 4.76 -17.81
CA PRO A 314 22.37 4.44 -18.56
C PRO A 314 23.43 3.71 -17.72
N LEU A 315 23.44 3.87 -16.39
CA LEU A 315 24.31 3.07 -15.52
C LEU A 315 23.85 1.61 -15.48
N ILE A 316 22.55 1.36 -15.28
CA ILE A 316 22.00 0.00 -15.23
C ILE A 316 22.18 -0.73 -16.56
N SER A 317 21.95 -0.06 -17.70
CA SER A 317 22.15 -0.68 -19.02
C SER A 317 23.61 -1.03 -19.28
N ARG A 318 24.56 -0.22 -18.80
CA ARG A 318 26.01 -0.51 -18.86
C ARG A 318 26.41 -1.73 -18.00
N PHE A 319 25.77 -1.95 -16.86
CA PHE A 319 26.08 -3.08 -15.98
C PHE A 319 25.33 -4.37 -16.33
N THR A 320 24.13 -4.28 -16.90
CA THR A 320 23.28 -5.45 -17.19
C THR A 320 23.36 -5.91 -18.65
N GLY A 321 23.95 -5.10 -19.55
CA GLY A 321 24.08 -5.42 -20.98
C GLY A 321 22.75 -5.46 -21.74
N LYS A 322 21.62 -5.15 -21.09
CA LYS A 322 20.31 -5.01 -21.72
C LYS A 322 20.16 -3.56 -22.18
N SER A 323 20.00 -3.37 -23.49
CA SER A 323 19.73 -2.06 -24.07
C SER A 323 18.44 -1.50 -23.48
N ALA A 324 18.48 -0.24 -23.05
CA ALA A 324 17.28 0.54 -22.77
C ALA A 324 16.71 0.97 -24.14
N HIS A 325 15.94 0.08 -24.75
CA HIS A 325 15.08 0.38 -25.89
C HIS A 325 13.69 -0.14 -25.56
#